data_AF-A0A1R0X240-F1
#
_entry.id   AF-A0A1R0X240-F1
#
_cell.length_a   1.000
_cell.length_b   1.000
_cell.length_c   1.000
_cell.angle_alpha   90.00
_cell.angle_beta   90.00
_cell.angle_gamma   90.00
#
_symmetry.space_group_name_H-M   'P 1'
#
loop_
_entity.id
_entity.type
_entity.pdbx_description
1 polymer ?
#
loop_
_entity_poly.entity_id
_entity_poly.type
_entity_poly.pdbx_seq_one_letter_code
_entity_poly.pdbx_strand_id
1 'polypeptide(L)'
;MSGQFVGMYEIAKIAKVTNAAVTNWRKRYSDFPKAVAELKSGPIFNAWEIDLWLDRRGNITSELLETKGGNNVFKKIVLIGRARLGKSRITARFIRYQQLFFKYFVGQGRDFTKVNVRLVVKKNCSDQGNHIRFISPNSTINGIQENFDEDGVIRFLDNIKNHNNYSRNHEKAGEKKELDPKEDFIEITTEASDLAISIMSSTDEGLIVTDTPGVSGDVEGLQDVSDADVYIFVMRSDNGSEFTDSINKMFPVLAGSKTMFIYNMGTSVEDETDYDDMTQHAQIAMHDFSKDLAKLSSGSIISTSIEVLNPAATVIPMGSFHDRRVNYAEQKFNEQLSVTLKKVLHENPHTLAEKDIAEVLNNPEYSQEEIIEFIKTTLSTYNVATPVEEHSTFVETFLLQRHDRVKFNDNLRTLRLVRENRVEILKELFDKFDVLKVNENLPLPKMIQELVIQYCYKKLTLAVKFDCGISRGEHPFESNPPITMWAEEAIIAEDLIKSNATTSSNAFCSVMKAKGYTSSSWNYVRVPKIPYFGEYQYCNKKLEVIEACRLNKLPSKNSKELIFNSYNVALLKLGQYSVCNFVIKAISSSDDAMNWVKSLK
;
A
#
# COMPACT_ATOMS: atom_id res chain seq x y z
N MET A 1 17.67 34.68 3.36
CA MET A 1 19.06 34.66 3.86
C MET A 1 20.00 34.65 2.66
N SER A 2 21.17 35.26 2.80
CA SER A 2 22.21 35.53 1.78
C SER A 2 22.65 34.30 0.98
N GLY A 3 22.72 34.43 -0.35
CA GLY A 3 23.17 33.38 -1.26
C GLY A 3 24.60 32.96 -0.99
N GLN A 4 24.77 31.78 -0.39
CA GLN A 4 26.07 31.16 -0.17
C GLN A 4 26.49 30.46 -1.47
N PHE A 5 27.75 30.64 -1.86
CA PHE A 5 28.34 30.00 -3.02
C PHE A 5 29.24 28.85 -2.57
N VAL A 6 29.16 27.70 -3.24
CA VAL A 6 29.93 26.49 -2.92
C VAL A 6 30.79 26.06 -4.10
N GLY A 7 32.01 25.60 -3.84
CA GLY A 7 32.90 25.02 -4.83
C GLY A 7 32.82 23.50 -4.81
N MET A 8 33.50 22.85 -5.77
CA MET A 8 33.51 21.39 -5.91
C MET A 8 33.88 20.63 -4.64
N TYR A 9 34.78 21.19 -3.83
CA TYR A 9 35.23 20.58 -2.57
C TYR A 9 34.16 20.65 -1.48
N GLU A 10 33.50 21.80 -1.34
CA GLU A 10 32.41 21.99 -0.39
C GLU A 10 31.24 21.06 -0.74
N ILE A 11 30.89 20.94 -2.03
CA ILE A 11 29.84 20.02 -2.51
C ILE A 11 30.18 18.57 -2.16
N ALA A 12 31.44 18.16 -2.41
CA ALA A 12 31.89 16.80 -2.09
C ALA A 12 31.80 16.53 -0.57
N LYS A 13 32.13 17.53 0.25
CA LYS A 13 32.04 17.44 1.71
C LYS A 13 30.59 17.36 2.19
N ILE A 14 29.69 18.19 1.65
CA ILE A 14 28.24 18.17 1.96
C ILE A 14 27.66 16.78 1.63
N ALA A 15 27.99 16.26 0.45
CA ALA A 15 27.49 14.97 -0.03
C ALA A 15 28.27 13.75 0.49
N LYS A 16 29.32 13.94 1.32
CA LYS A 16 30.22 12.88 1.83
C LYS A 16 30.82 11.99 0.72
N VAL A 17 31.22 12.59 -0.40
CA VAL A 17 31.88 11.90 -1.53
C VAL A 17 33.23 12.53 -1.87
N THR A 18 33.89 12.05 -2.93
CA THR A 18 35.13 12.64 -3.44
C THR A 18 34.87 13.74 -4.48
N ASN A 19 35.79 14.68 -4.65
CA ASN A 19 35.70 15.73 -5.70
C ASN A 19 35.57 15.13 -7.12
N ALA A 20 36.17 13.96 -7.34
CA ALA A 20 36.05 13.23 -8.59
C ALA A 20 34.61 12.76 -8.85
N ALA A 21 33.87 12.36 -7.80
CA ALA A 21 32.46 12.01 -7.91
C ALA A 21 31.62 13.21 -8.34
N VAL A 22 31.82 14.39 -7.72
CA VAL A 22 31.12 15.63 -8.10
C VAL A 22 31.45 16.04 -9.54
N THR A 23 32.70 15.85 -9.98
CA THR A 23 33.10 16.12 -11.38
C THR A 23 32.38 15.20 -12.36
N ASN A 24 32.21 13.93 -11.99
CA ASN A 24 31.44 12.98 -12.78
C ASN A 24 29.95 13.31 -12.78
N TRP A 25 29.40 13.84 -11.69
CA TRP A 25 28.01 14.28 -11.63
C TRP A 25 27.72 15.39 -12.62
N ARG A 26 28.57 16.42 -12.68
CA ARG A 26 28.46 17.51 -13.67
C ARG A 26 28.43 17.01 -15.12
N LYS A 27 29.18 15.95 -15.42
CA LYS A 27 29.25 15.36 -16.77
C LYS A 27 28.06 14.43 -17.06
N ARG A 28 27.58 13.72 -16.04
CA ARG A 28 26.58 12.65 -16.17
C ARG A 28 25.15 13.16 -16.07
N TYR A 29 24.91 14.20 -15.29
CA TYR A 29 23.58 14.71 -14.99
C TYR A 29 23.42 16.09 -15.64
N SER A 30 22.59 16.14 -16.68
CA SER A 30 22.28 17.39 -17.41
C SER A 30 21.51 18.40 -16.55
N ASP A 31 20.89 17.93 -15.48
CA ASP A 31 20.19 18.71 -14.46
C ASP A 31 21.07 19.07 -13.25
N PHE A 32 22.37 18.70 -13.25
CA PHE A 32 23.31 19.19 -12.23
C PHE A 32 23.36 20.73 -12.28
N PRO A 33 23.28 21.44 -11.14
CA PRO A 33 23.25 22.90 -11.12
C PRO A 33 24.38 23.51 -11.93
N LYS A 34 24.03 24.46 -12.79
CA LYS A 34 25.01 25.15 -13.64
C LYS A 34 25.91 26.00 -12.76
N ALA A 35 27.20 26.04 -13.09
CA ALA A 35 28.12 26.91 -12.39
C ALA A 35 27.70 28.37 -12.59
N VAL A 36 27.63 29.12 -11.50
CA VAL A 36 27.33 30.56 -11.51
C VAL A 36 28.55 31.33 -12.02
N ALA A 37 29.76 30.80 -11.77
CA ALA A 37 31.00 31.32 -12.32
C ALA A 37 32.06 30.19 -12.44
N GLU A 38 32.95 30.32 -13.42
CA GLU A 38 34.16 29.49 -13.55
C GLU A 38 35.37 30.31 -13.06
N LEU A 39 35.93 29.96 -11.90
CA LEU A 39 37.12 30.63 -11.34
C LEU A 39 38.41 29.84 -11.64
N LYS A 40 39.57 30.48 -11.42
CA LYS A 40 40.88 29.80 -11.52
C LYS A 40 41.02 28.60 -10.57
N SER A 41 40.28 28.59 -9.46
CA SER A 41 40.23 27.50 -8.48
C SER A 41 39.18 26.41 -8.81
N GLY A 42 38.37 26.60 -9.85
CA GLY A 42 37.29 25.70 -10.25
C GLY A 42 35.92 26.38 -10.33
N PRO A 43 34.88 25.63 -10.75
CA PRO A 43 33.51 26.14 -10.85
C PRO A 43 32.93 26.42 -9.47
N ILE A 44 32.07 27.43 -9.41
CA ILE A 44 31.31 27.80 -8.21
C ILE A 44 29.81 27.74 -8.50
N PHE A 45 29.05 27.22 -7.56
CA PHE A 45 27.62 26.93 -7.67
C PHE A 45 26.82 27.67 -6.60
N ASN A 46 25.54 27.86 -6.86
CA ASN A 46 24.60 28.30 -5.84
C ASN A 46 24.39 27.16 -4.83
N ALA A 47 24.69 27.42 -3.55
CA ALA A 47 24.57 26.40 -2.51
C ALA A 47 23.15 25.84 -2.39
N TRP A 48 22.13 26.69 -2.54
CA TRP A 48 20.74 26.26 -2.43
C TRP A 48 20.31 25.33 -3.57
N GLU A 49 20.77 25.59 -4.79
CA GLU A 49 20.49 24.71 -5.94
C GLU A 49 21.23 23.37 -5.81
N ILE A 50 22.44 23.38 -5.26
CA ILE A 50 23.19 22.17 -4.96
C ILE A 50 22.53 21.38 -3.84
N ASP A 51 22.16 22.02 -2.73
CA ASP A 51 21.52 21.36 -1.59
C ASP A 51 20.19 20.73 -2.03
N LEU A 52 19.37 21.44 -2.81
CA LEU A 52 18.16 20.87 -3.41
C LEU A 52 18.46 19.71 -4.37
N TRP A 53 19.51 19.83 -5.19
CA TRP A 53 19.89 18.76 -6.11
C TRP A 53 20.40 17.51 -5.37
N LEU A 54 21.14 17.71 -4.28
CA LEU A 54 21.61 16.64 -3.39
C LEU A 54 20.47 16.03 -2.59
N ASP A 55 19.57 16.83 -2.04
CA ASP A 55 18.42 16.39 -1.23
C ASP A 55 17.43 15.56 -2.05
N ARG A 56 17.13 16.00 -3.28
CA ARG A 56 16.30 15.23 -4.23
C ARG A 56 16.88 13.86 -4.56
N ARG A 57 18.19 13.69 -4.40
CA ARG A 57 18.93 12.46 -4.75
C ARG A 57 19.45 11.70 -3.53
N GLY A 58 19.31 12.24 -2.32
CA GLY A 58 20.05 11.82 -1.12
C GLY A 58 19.23 11.27 0.04
N ASN A 59 17.89 11.31 0.03
CA ASN A 59 17.11 11.00 1.23
C ASN A 59 16.10 9.83 1.07
N ILE A 60 16.25 8.86 1.97
CA ILE A 60 15.55 7.57 2.12
C ILE A 60 14.04 7.78 2.38
N THR A 61 13.13 7.59 1.41
CA THR A 61 11.65 7.72 1.56
C THR A 61 10.96 6.56 2.30
N SER A 62 9.76 6.74 2.84
CA SER A 62 8.81 5.65 3.19
C SER A 62 8.24 4.85 2.04
N GLU A 63 8.32 5.35 0.81
CA GLU A 63 8.14 4.52 -0.36
C GLU A 63 9.19 3.37 -0.40
N LEU A 64 10.16 3.36 0.54
CA LEU A 64 11.06 2.25 0.84
C LEU A 64 10.53 1.33 1.96
N LEU A 65 9.25 1.42 2.37
CA LEU A 65 8.68 0.62 3.48
C LEU A 65 7.29 0.05 3.13
N GLU A 66 6.91 0.06 1.85
CA GLU A 66 5.54 0.38 1.47
C GLU A 66 4.71 -0.75 0.83
N THR A 67 4.93 -2.05 1.10
CA THR A 67 3.91 -3.07 0.74
C THR A 67 3.95 -4.34 1.57
N LYS A 68 2.88 -5.13 1.42
CA LYS A 68 2.76 -6.51 1.87
C LYS A 68 3.51 -7.45 0.94
N GLY A 69 4.62 -8.01 1.44
CA GLY A 69 5.39 -9.08 0.81
C GLY A 69 6.89 -8.88 1.04
N GLY A 70 7.60 -9.91 1.52
CA GLY A 70 9.02 -9.81 1.91
C GLY A 70 9.21 -9.75 3.44
N ASN A 71 10.40 -10.18 3.93
CA ASN A 71 10.76 -10.31 5.35
C ASN A 71 10.62 -9.04 6.22
N ASN A 72 10.26 -7.91 5.63
CA ASN A 72 10.19 -6.59 6.26
C ASN A 72 8.75 -6.06 6.21
N VAL A 73 7.86 -6.69 6.98
CA VAL A 73 6.41 -6.44 6.88
C VAL A 73 6.02 -5.26 7.76
N PHE A 74 5.92 -4.07 7.18
CA PHE A 74 5.13 -3.00 7.78
C PHE A 74 3.65 -3.35 7.64
N LYS A 75 2.90 -3.30 8.74
CA LYS A 75 1.43 -3.40 8.67
C LYS A 75 0.82 -2.05 8.39
N LYS A 76 -0.14 -1.98 7.47
CA LYS A 76 -0.75 -0.75 6.99
C LYS A 76 -2.12 -0.51 7.62
N ILE A 77 -2.26 0.61 8.32
CA ILE A 77 -3.49 1.07 8.94
C ILE A 77 -3.89 2.40 8.28
N VAL A 78 -5.15 2.51 7.86
CA VAL A 78 -5.69 3.72 7.25
C VAL A 78 -6.87 4.22 8.05
N LEU A 79 -6.87 5.49 8.44
CA LEU A 79 -7.97 6.13 9.15
C LEU A 79 -8.81 6.95 8.18
N ILE A 80 -10.12 6.71 8.17
CA ILE A 80 -11.10 7.32 7.27
C ILE A 80 -12.22 7.92 8.10
N GLY A 81 -12.68 9.11 7.75
CA GLY A 81 -13.65 9.86 8.56
C GLY A 81 -13.76 11.31 8.12
N ARG A 82 -14.88 11.95 8.43
CA ARG A 82 -15.03 13.40 8.22
C ARG A 82 -13.97 14.19 9.00
N ALA A 83 -13.77 15.45 8.61
CA ALA A 83 -12.93 16.36 9.36
C ALA A 83 -13.41 16.47 10.82
N ARG A 84 -12.47 16.67 11.75
CA ARG A 84 -12.75 16.95 13.18
C ARG A 84 -13.39 15.80 13.99
N LEU A 85 -13.38 14.57 13.47
CA LEU A 85 -13.81 13.39 14.22
C LEU A 85 -12.73 12.79 15.14
N GLY A 86 -11.51 13.35 15.14
CA GLY A 86 -10.42 12.89 16.01
C GLY A 86 -9.47 11.88 15.38
N LYS A 87 -9.49 11.70 14.05
CA LYS A 87 -8.54 10.83 13.32
C LYS A 87 -7.09 11.06 13.73
N SER A 88 -6.63 12.31 13.64
CA SER A 88 -5.26 12.69 14.01
C SER A 88 -4.95 12.45 15.50
N ARG A 89 -5.95 12.48 16.41
CA ARG A 89 -5.76 12.08 17.81
C ARG A 89 -5.51 10.58 17.94
N ILE A 90 -6.20 9.76 17.13
CA ILE A 90 -6.00 8.32 17.11
C ILE A 90 -4.63 8.00 16.50
N THR A 91 -4.29 8.62 15.36
CA THR A 91 -3.01 8.42 14.65
C THR A 91 -1.80 8.74 15.52
N ALA A 92 -1.87 9.79 16.36
CA ALA A 92 -0.79 10.14 17.28
C ALA A 92 -0.47 9.04 18.30
N ARG A 93 -1.41 8.15 18.64
CA ARG A 93 -1.20 7.09 19.64
C ARG A 93 -0.17 6.06 19.22
N PHE A 94 0.13 5.96 17.93
CA PHE A 94 1.08 4.98 17.41
C PHE A 94 2.54 5.43 17.54
N ILE A 95 2.81 6.70 17.85
CA ILE A 95 4.16 7.26 17.82
C ILE A 95 4.67 7.66 19.20
N ARG A 96 5.99 7.65 19.38
CA ARG A 96 6.61 8.08 20.64
C ARG A 96 6.43 9.57 20.93
N TYR A 97 6.59 10.41 19.91
CA TYR A 97 6.53 11.88 20.04
C TYR A 97 5.10 12.45 19.92
N GLN A 98 4.16 11.89 20.69
CA GLN A 98 2.73 12.25 20.62
C GLN A 98 2.47 13.73 20.85
N GLN A 99 3.16 14.32 21.83
CA GLN A 99 2.97 15.72 22.21
C GLN A 99 3.40 16.69 21.11
N LEU A 100 4.50 16.37 20.40
CA LEU A 100 4.95 17.13 19.24
C LEU A 100 3.90 17.06 18.13
N PHE A 101 3.40 15.86 17.85
CA PHE A 101 2.36 15.67 16.85
C PHE A 101 1.06 16.39 17.21
N PHE A 102 0.62 16.32 18.48
CA PHE A 102 -0.54 17.05 18.96
C PHE A 102 -0.40 18.56 18.76
N LYS A 103 0.77 19.12 19.10
CA LYS A 103 1.03 20.55 19.00
C LYS A 103 0.93 21.09 17.56
N TYR A 104 1.41 20.35 16.57
CA TYR A 104 1.56 20.85 15.19
C TYR A 104 0.55 20.28 14.20
N PHE A 105 0.02 19.08 14.43
CA PHE A 105 -0.86 18.38 13.49
C PHE A 105 -2.27 18.15 14.04
N VAL A 106 -2.50 18.34 15.34
CA VAL A 106 -3.84 18.24 15.97
C VAL A 106 -4.30 19.60 16.44
N GLY A 107 -4.98 20.34 15.57
CA GLY A 107 -5.47 21.69 15.87
C GLY A 107 -6.71 21.70 16.78
N GLN A 108 -6.85 22.77 17.57
CA GLN A 108 -8.09 23.24 18.23
C GLN A 108 -9.10 23.77 17.18
N GLY A 109 -9.46 22.96 16.18
CA GLY A 109 -10.45 23.32 15.15
C GLY A 109 -9.94 23.99 13.87
N ARG A 110 -8.62 23.94 13.56
CA ARG A 110 -8.07 24.34 12.24
C ARG A 110 -7.78 23.09 11.39
N ASP A 111 -8.23 23.09 10.14
CA ASP A 111 -8.09 21.96 9.22
C ASP A 111 -6.66 21.91 8.64
N PHE A 112 -5.75 21.26 9.38
CA PHE A 112 -4.34 21.07 8.98
C PHE A 112 -4.17 19.91 7.97
N THR A 113 -5.06 18.92 8.01
CA THR A 113 -5.09 17.74 7.11
C THR A 113 -5.77 18.05 5.77
N LYS A 114 -5.13 18.90 4.96
CA LYS A 114 -5.51 19.11 3.55
C LYS A 114 -4.91 18.07 2.60
N VAL A 115 -3.91 17.33 3.07
CA VAL A 115 -3.20 16.26 2.38
C VAL A 115 -3.10 15.06 3.32
N ASN A 116 -2.82 13.86 2.78
CA ASN A 116 -2.58 12.68 3.60
C ASN A 116 -1.37 12.89 4.52
N VAL A 117 -1.46 12.42 5.77
CA VAL A 117 -0.33 12.35 6.70
C VAL A 117 -0.02 10.89 6.96
N ARG A 118 1.12 10.42 6.44
CA ARG A 118 1.61 9.05 6.59
C ARG A 118 2.65 9.00 7.70
N LEU A 119 2.38 8.21 8.73
CA LEU A 119 3.33 7.88 9.78
C LEU A 119 4.01 6.56 9.45
N VAL A 120 5.32 6.58 9.31
CA VAL A 120 6.17 5.39 9.33
C VAL A 120 6.67 5.18 10.74
N VAL A 121 6.09 4.20 11.41
CA VAL A 121 6.31 3.92 12.82
C VAL A 121 7.23 2.72 12.94
N LYS A 122 8.46 2.90 13.43
CA LYS A 122 9.45 1.81 13.55
C LYS A 122 9.63 1.37 15.00
N LYS A 123 9.84 0.08 15.25
CA LYS A 123 10.11 -0.44 16.61
C LYS A 123 11.29 0.24 17.28
N ASN A 124 12.36 0.47 16.52
CA ASN A 124 13.55 1.20 16.97
C ASN A 124 13.95 2.19 15.87
N CYS A 125 14.14 3.45 16.24
CA CYS A 125 14.78 4.46 15.39
C CYS A 125 16.10 4.88 16.05
N SER A 126 17.18 4.99 15.27
CA SER A 126 18.34 5.78 15.72
C SER A 126 17.96 7.25 15.88
N ASP A 127 18.70 8.05 16.65
CA ASP A 127 18.43 9.49 16.83
C ASP A 127 18.34 10.29 15.51
N GLN A 128 19.08 9.86 14.47
CA GLN A 128 19.01 10.44 13.11
C GLN A 128 17.87 9.87 12.23
N GLY A 129 17.05 8.98 12.77
CA GLY A 129 16.00 8.26 12.06
C GLY A 129 14.64 8.97 12.05
N ASN A 130 14.43 9.91 12.97
CA ASN A 130 13.17 10.64 13.11
C ASN A 130 13.15 11.86 12.18
N HIS A 131 12.31 11.86 11.16
CA HIS A 131 12.27 12.93 10.17
C HIS A 131 10.86 13.14 9.62
N ILE A 132 10.61 14.36 9.16
CA ILE A 132 9.39 14.76 8.46
C ILE A 132 9.75 15.17 7.04
N ARG A 133 8.93 14.76 6.07
CA ARG A 133 9.14 15.03 4.65
C ARG A 133 7.84 15.40 3.96
N PHE A 134 7.98 16.18 2.90
CA PHE A 134 6.88 16.52 2.00
C PHE A 134 7.08 15.80 0.66
N ILE A 135 6.10 15.00 0.26
CA ILE A 135 6.07 14.38 -1.06
C ILE A 135 5.03 15.12 -1.88
N SER A 136 5.45 15.68 -3.01
CA SER A 136 4.62 16.45 -3.92
C SER A 136 5.19 16.36 -5.33
N PRO A 137 4.84 15.33 -6.11
CA PRO A 137 5.33 15.15 -7.46
C PRO A 137 5.14 16.42 -8.31
N ASN A 138 6.12 16.74 -9.15
CA ASN A 138 6.14 17.94 -10.00
C ASN A 138 6.14 19.30 -9.25
N SER A 139 6.37 19.28 -7.93
CA SER A 139 6.64 20.49 -7.13
C SER A 139 8.14 20.69 -6.89
N THR A 140 8.57 21.95 -6.80
CA THR A 140 9.97 22.29 -6.49
C THR A 140 10.38 21.92 -5.07
N ILE A 141 9.39 21.80 -4.17
CA ILE A 141 9.57 21.37 -2.77
C ILE A 141 9.37 19.87 -2.55
N ASN A 142 9.22 19.09 -3.62
CA ASN A 142 9.16 17.63 -3.51
C ASN A 142 10.42 17.10 -2.81
N GLY A 143 10.22 16.28 -1.78
CA GLY A 143 11.30 15.64 -1.03
C GLY A 143 11.96 16.51 0.03
N ILE A 144 11.49 17.75 0.28
CA ILE A 144 11.97 18.53 1.43
C ILE A 144 11.83 17.71 2.70
N GLN A 145 12.91 17.62 3.46
CA GLN A 145 12.99 16.86 4.70
C GLN A 145 13.59 17.71 5.83
N GLU A 146 13.05 17.55 7.02
CA GLU A 146 13.58 18.11 8.27
C GLU A 146 13.60 17.01 9.34
N ASN A 147 14.32 17.25 10.44
CA ASN A 147 14.22 16.39 11.62
C ASN A 147 12.81 16.46 12.20
N PHE A 148 12.32 15.34 12.75
CA PHE A 148 11.04 15.32 13.46
C PHE A 148 11.24 15.68 14.93
N ASP A 149 11.61 16.94 15.13
CA ASP A 149 11.72 17.62 16.43
C ASP A 149 11.00 18.98 16.35
N GLU A 150 10.98 19.73 17.44
CA GLU A 150 10.23 21.00 17.51
C GLU A 150 10.71 22.03 16.47
N ASP A 151 12.02 22.24 16.37
CA ASP A 151 12.59 23.22 15.45
C ASP A 151 12.45 22.77 13.98
N GLY A 152 12.65 21.48 13.72
CA GLY A 152 12.52 20.88 12.39
C GLY A 152 11.09 20.93 11.87
N VAL A 153 10.09 20.64 12.70
CA VAL A 153 8.68 20.77 12.31
C VAL A 153 8.32 22.23 12.00
N ILE A 154 8.83 23.20 12.78
CA ILE A 154 8.63 24.63 12.48
C ILE A 154 9.22 24.98 11.11
N ARG A 155 10.49 24.63 10.86
CA ARG A 155 11.14 24.90 9.56
C ARG A 155 10.40 24.23 8.40
N PHE A 156 9.98 22.99 8.59
CA PHE A 156 9.22 22.23 7.60
C PHE A 156 7.91 22.94 7.21
N LEU A 157 7.13 23.34 8.21
CA LEU A 157 5.86 24.03 7.98
C LEU A 157 6.05 25.41 7.34
N ASP A 158 7.11 26.14 7.73
CA ASP A 158 7.46 27.42 7.12
C ASP A 158 7.87 27.25 5.64
N ASN A 159 8.64 26.20 5.31
CA ASN A 159 9.00 25.88 3.93
C ASN A 159 7.76 25.64 3.05
N ILE A 160 6.81 24.82 3.52
CA ILE A 160 5.55 24.56 2.80
C ILE A 160 4.74 25.84 2.64
N LYS A 161 4.61 26.64 3.70
CA LYS A 161 3.85 27.90 3.67
C LYS A 161 4.45 28.90 2.68
N ASN A 162 5.77 29.06 2.69
CA ASN A 162 6.49 29.96 1.79
C ASN A 162 6.34 29.53 0.33
N HIS A 163 6.41 28.22 0.05
CA HIS A 163 6.20 27.70 -1.29
C HIS A 163 4.78 27.96 -1.79
N ASN A 164 3.76 27.63 -0.99
CA ASN A 164 2.36 27.90 -1.37
C ASN A 164 2.10 29.38 -1.66
N ASN A 165 2.72 30.28 -0.90
CA ASN A 165 2.63 31.72 -1.17
C ASN A 165 3.37 32.13 -2.45
N TYR A 166 4.52 31.52 -2.76
CA TYR A 166 5.27 31.80 -3.98
C TYR A 166 4.54 31.32 -5.23
N SER A 167 4.06 30.06 -5.24
CA SER A 167 3.37 29.41 -6.37
C SER A 167 2.07 30.10 -6.73
N ARG A 168 1.35 30.65 -5.75
CA ARG A 168 0.15 31.48 -6.00
C ARG A 168 0.44 32.78 -6.76
N ASN A 169 1.65 33.29 -6.65
CA ASN A 169 2.01 34.62 -7.15
C ASN A 169 2.85 34.59 -8.44
N HIS A 170 3.31 33.42 -8.89
CA HIS A 170 4.22 33.30 -10.05
C HIS A 170 3.82 32.11 -10.95
N GLU A 171 3.60 32.36 -12.25
CA GLU A 171 3.40 31.30 -13.24
C GLU A 171 4.74 30.87 -13.85
N LYS A 172 5.15 29.63 -13.58
CA LYS A 172 6.21 28.94 -14.33
C LYS A 172 5.61 27.79 -15.13
N ALA A 173 5.97 27.67 -16.40
CA ALA A 173 5.49 26.59 -17.26
C ALA A 173 5.92 25.22 -16.70
N GLY A 174 4.93 24.37 -16.38
CA GLY A 174 5.15 23.01 -15.87
C GLY A 174 5.21 22.86 -14.35
N GLU A 175 5.15 23.94 -13.57
CA GLU A 175 5.07 23.86 -12.09
C GLU A 175 3.62 23.81 -11.60
N LYS A 176 3.39 23.01 -10.56
CA LYS A 176 2.08 22.85 -9.90
C LYS A 176 1.68 24.13 -9.16
N LYS A 177 0.47 24.64 -9.43
CA LYS A 177 -0.03 25.93 -8.89
C LYS A 177 -0.43 25.87 -7.41
N GLU A 178 -0.99 24.76 -6.96
CA GLU A 178 -1.45 24.55 -5.57
C GLU A 178 -1.23 23.10 -5.12
N LEU A 179 -1.28 22.86 -3.81
CA LEU A 179 -1.26 21.50 -3.26
C LEU A 179 -2.43 20.68 -3.82
N ASP A 180 -2.14 19.45 -4.26
CA ASP A 180 -3.13 18.47 -4.69
C ASP A 180 -3.31 17.42 -3.60
N PRO A 181 -4.49 17.34 -2.95
CA PRO A 181 -4.82 16.31 -1.99
C PRO A 181 -4.65 14.87 -2.52
N LYS A 182 -4.61 14.66 -3.84
CA LYS A 182 -4.48 13.34 -4.49
C LYS A 182 -3.04 12.86 -4.66
N GLU A 183 -2.10 13.80 -4.82
CA GLU A 183 -0.71 13.46 -5.14
C GLU A 183 0.26 13.89 -4.04
N ASP A 184 -0.13 14.87 -3.21
CA ASP A 184 0.71 15.40 -2.16
C ASP A 184 0.42 14.74 -0.82
N PHE A 185 1.47 14.44 -0.07
CA PHE A 185 1.35 13.93 1.29
C PHE A 185 2.53 14.33 2.18
N ILE A 186 2.25 14.40 3.48
CA ILE A 186 3.26 14.55 4.52
C ILE A 186 3.60 13.16 5.04
N GLU A 187 4.88 12.97 5.28
CA GLU A 187 5.52 11.72 5.61
C GLU A 187 6.30 11.97 6.92
N ILE A 188 6.04 11.19 7.96
CA ILE A 188 6.72 11.30 9.25
C ILE A 188 7.26 9.93 9.62
N THR A 189 8.58 9.77 9.58
CA THR A 189 9.24 8.58 10.14
C THR A 189 9.59 8.83 11.59
N THR A 190 9.17 7.93 12.47
CA THR A 190 9.37 8.07 13.91
C THR A 190 9.39 6.73 14.63
N GLU A 191 9.96 6.72 15.83
CA GLU A 191 9.87 5.59 16.75
C GLU A 191 8.43 5.31 17.22
N ALA A 192 8.14 4.03 17.43
CA ALA A 192 6.88 3.50 17.94
C ALA A 192 6.59 3.91 19.39
N SER A 193 5.31 4.09 19.71
CA SER A 193 4.83 4.11 21.10
C SER A 193 4.76 2.71 21.69
N ASP A 194 4.63 2.62 23.01
CA ASP A 194 4.37 1.34 23.70
C ASP A 194 3.11 0.63 23.17
N LEU A 195 2.06 1.40 22.86
CA LEU A 195 0.84 0.88 22.23
C LEU A 195 1.16 0.22 20.89
N ALA A 196 1.88 0.92 20.00
CA ALA A 196 2.25 0.40 18.69
C ALA A 196 3.15 -0.84 18.81
N ILE A 197 4.14 -0.81 19.70
CA ILE A 197 5.00 -1.97 20.00
C ILE A 197 4.14 -3.17 20.44
N SER A 198 3.14 -2.93 21.29
CA SER A 198 2.28 -4.00 21.80
C SER A 198 1.43 -4.66 20.71
N ILE A 199 1.09 -3.93 19.65
CA ILE A 199 0.26 -4.39 18.53
C ILE A 199 1.10 -5.15 17.50
N MET A 200 2.37 -4.79 17.33
CA MET A 200 3.27 -5.45 16.39
C MET A 200 3.64 -6.88 16.85
N SER A 201 3.65 -7.84 15.93
CA SER A 201 4.22 -9.18 16.15
C SER A 201 5.75 -9.10 16.24
N SER A 202 6.42 -10.17 16.70
CA SER A 202 7.89 -10.21 16.75
C SER A 202 8.55 -10.04 15.37
N THR A 203 7.86 -10.45 14.30
CA THR A 203 8.35 -10.40 12.91
C THR A 203 8.10 -9.07 12.20
N ASP A 204 7.20 -8.22 12.72
CA ASP A 204 6.92 -6.92 12.08
C ASP A 204 8.10 -5.94 12.28
N GLU A 205 8.40 -5.13 11.27
CA GLU A 205 9.40 -4.05 11.41
C GLU A 205 8.82 -2.75 11.94
N GLY A 206 7.52 -2.54 11.69
CA GLY A 206 6.85 -1.30 11.99
C GLY A 206 5.39 -1.28 11.55
N LEU A 207 4.77 -0.12 11.71
CA LEU A 207 3.43 0.19 11.19
C LEU A 207 3.52 1.36 10.23
N ILE A 208 2.69 1.35 9.19
CA ILE A 208 2.41 2.52 8.39
C ILE A 208 0.98 2.96 8.74
N VAL A 209 0.84 4.14 9.31
CA VAL A 209 -0.46 4.69 9.71
C VAL A 209 -0.76 5.91 8.87
N THR A 210 -1.79 5.85 8.03
CA THR A 210 -2.17 6.96 7.16
C THR A 210 -3.41 7.65 7.72
N ASP A 211 -3.26 8.93 8.11
CA ASP A 211 -4.36 9.84 8.43
C ASP A 211 -4.80 10.56 7.16
N THR A 212 -6.03 10.27 6.73
CA THR A 212 -6.58 10.83 5.50
C THR A 212 -7.18 12.23 5.73
N PRO A 213 -7.23 13.10 4.70
CA PRO A 213 -8.06 14.30 4.75
C PRO A 213 -9.50 13.99 5.16
N GLY A 214 -10.22 14.99 5.65
CA GLY A 214 -11.65 14.83 5.91
C GLY A 214 -12.39 14.47 4.63
N VAL A 215 -12.83 13.22 4.49
CA VAL A 215 -13.60 12.76 3.34
C VAL A 215 -15.07 13.09 3.59
N SER A 216 -15.58 14.09 2.86
CA SER A 216 -16.99 14.49 2.91
C SER A 216 -17.73 13.95 1.69
N GLY A 217 -17.82 12.62 1.58
CA GLY A 217 -18.40 11.95 0.41
C GLY A 217 -17.42 11.77 -0.76
N ASP A 218 -16.29 12.48 -0.79
CA ASP A 218 -15.22 12.30 -1.78
C ASP A 218 -14.00 11.62 -1.16
N VAL A 219 -13.86 10.33 -1.48
CA VAL A 219 -12.65 9.57 -1.20
C VAL A 219 -11.76 9.61 -2.44
N GLU A 220 -11.23 10.80 -2.74
CA GLU A 220 -10.20 10.94 -3.76
C GLU A 220 -8.85 10.45 -3.18
N GLY A 221 -8.01 9.79 -3.99
CA GLY A 221 -6.71 9.24 -3.55
C GLY A 221 -6.71 7.76 -3.12
N LEU A 222 -7.75 6.99 -3.48
CA LEU A 222 -7.90 5.56 -3.12
C LEU A 222 -6.72 4.65 -3.50
N GLN A 223 -6.03 4.99 -4.58
CA GLN A 223 -4.87 4.25 -5.07
C GLN A 223 -3.74 4.12 -4.04
N ASP A 224 -3.53 5.13 -3.18
CA ASP A 224 -2.44 5.13 -2.19
C ASP A 224 -2.78 4.41 -0.88
N VAL A 225 -4.04 4.03 -0.69
CA VAL A 225 -4.53 3.32 0.50
C VAL A 225 -5.08 1.93 0.19
N SER A 226 -5.14 1.55 -1.09
CA SER A 226 -5.82 0.33 -1.58
C SER A 226 -5.27 -0.99 -1.05
N ASP A 227 -4.04 -0.98 -0.52
CA ASP A 227 -3.33 -2.14 0.00
C ASP A 227 -3.25 -2.15 1.54
N ALA A 228 -4.12 -1.41 2.23
CA ALA A 228 -4.15 -1.43 3.69
C ALA A 228 -4.46 -2.85 4.25
N ASP A 229 -3.85 -3.16 5.40
CA ASP A 229 -4.23 -4.31 6.23
C ASP A 229 -5.55 -4.04 6.94
N VAL A 230 -5.68 -2.85 7.52
CA VAL A 230 -6.84 -2.44 8.31
C VAL A 230 -7.31 -1.06 7.91
N TYR A 231 -8.61 -0.95 7.63
CA TYR A 231 -9.29 0.34 7.52
C TYR A 231 -10.03 0.64 8.81
N ILE A 232 -9.78 1.81 9.38
CA ILE A 232 -10.42 2.30 10.59
C ILE A 232 -11.35 3.44 10.20
N PHE A 233 -12.64 3.24 10.37
CA PHE A 233 -13.65 4.25 10.11
C PHE A 233 -13.99 4.99 11.41
N VAL A 234 -13.74 6.30 11.44
CA VAL A 234 -14.08 7.17 12.56
C VAL A 234 -15.39 7.88 12.27
N MET A 235 -16.39 7.65 13.12
CA MET A 235 -17.79 8.03 12.91
C MET A 235 -18.38 8.80 14.10
N ARG A 236 -19.55 9.42 13.88
CA ARG A 236 -20.39 10.09 14.89
C ARG A 236 -21.87 9.99 14.47
N SER A 237 -22.80 10.18 15.39
CA SER A 237 -24.25 10.03 15.16
C SER A 237 -24.83 10.80 13.97
N ASP A 238 -24.23 11.92 13.57
CA ASP A 238 -24.77 12.85 12.58
C ASP A 238 -24.22 12.65 11.15
N ASN A 239 -23.42 11.61 10.90
CA ASN A 239 -22.71 11.45 9.61
C ASN A 239 -22.97 10.15 8.85
N GLY A 240 -23.91 9.30 9.29
CA GLY A 240 -24.17 8.00 8.68
C GLY A 240 -24.43 8.04 7.17
N SER A 241 -25.33 8.89 6.70
CA SER A 241 -25.72 8.93 5.27
C SER A 241 -24.58 9.34 4.32
N GLU A 242 -23.86 10.41 4.63
CA GLU A 242 -22.68 10.87 3.86
C GLU A 242 -21.56 9.81 3.85
N PHE A 243 -21.48 9.02 4.92
CA PHE A 243 -20.48 7.97 5.05
C PHE A 243 -20.82 6.72 4.24
N THR A 244 -22.10 6.40 4.10
CA THR A 244 -22.58 5.33 3.21
C THR A 244 -22.11 5.56 1.77
N ASP A 245 -22.23 6.79 1.25
CA ASP A 245 -21.76 7.13 -0.11
C ASP A 245 -20.24 6.97 -0.26
N SER A 246 -19.50 7.36 0.76
CA SER A 246 -18.04 7.22 0.81
C SER A 246 -17.64 5.73 0.79
N ILE A 247 -18.28 4.90 1.62
CA ILE A 247 -18.05 3.45 1.68
C ILE A 247 -18.40 2.80 0.34
N ASN A 248 -19.51 3.20 -0.30
CA ASN A 248 -19.92 2.65 -1.58
C ASN A 248 -18.85 2.86 -2.68
N LYS A 249 -18.26 4.06 -2.74
CA LYS A 249 -17.14 4.35 -3.67
C LYS A 249 -15.89 3.51 -3.39
N MET A 250 -15.68 3.13 -2.13
CA MET A 250 -14.52 2.34 -1.68
C MET A 250 -14.76 0.84 -1.69
N PHE A 251 -15.99 0.40 -1.91
CA PHE A 251 -16.42 -0.96 -1.63
C PHE A 251 -15.55 -2.04 -2.31
N PRO A 252 -15.14 -1.90 -3.59
CA PRO A 252 -14.24 -2.86 -4.24
C PRO A 252 -12.86 -2.94 -3.59
N VAL A 253 -12.38 -1.82 -3.03
CA VAL A 253 -11.08 -1.71 -2.39
C VAL A 253 -11.13 -2.18 -0.94
N LEU A 254 -12.26 -2.04 -0.25
CA LEU A 254 -12.46 -2.51 1.13
C LEU A 254 -12.71 -4.01 1.18
N ALA A 255 -13.30 -4.58 0.13
CA ALA A 255 -13.57 -6.00 0.03
C ALA A 255 -12.32 -6.84 0.32
N GLY A 256 -12.47 -7.89 1.13
CA GLY A 256 -11.37 -8.77 1.54
C GLY A 256 -10.34 -8.15 2.51
N SER A 257 -10.39 -6.84 2.80
CA SER A 257 -9.59 -6.20 3.85
C SER A 257 -10.33 -6.21 5.18
N LYS A 258 -9.57 -6.05 6.27
CA LYS A 258 -10.14 -5.93 7.59
C LYS A 258 -10.64 -4.52 7.86
N THR A 259 -11.76 -4.41 8.59
CA THR A 259 -12.35 -3.12 8.94
C THR A 259 -12.66 -3.02 10.42
N MET A 260 -12.43 -1.83 10.98
CA MET A 260 -12.75 -1.49 12.37
C MET A 260 -13.47 -0.16 12.40
N PHE A 261 -14.35 0.03 13.39
CA PHE A 261 -15.10 1.27 13.56
C PHE A 261 -14.75 1.93 14.89
N ILE A 262 -14.60 3.24 14.88
CA ILE A 262 -14.46 4.06 16.08
C ILE A 262 -15.65 5.02 16.11
N TYR A 263 -16.45 4.94 17.17
CA TYR A 263 -17.62 5.80 17.32
C TYR A 263 -17.34 6.91 18.33
N ASN A 264 -17.11 8.11 17.84
CA ASN A 264 -16.79 9.27 18.65
C ASN A 264 -18.06 9.90 19.24
N MET A 265 -18.23 9.72 20.55
CA MET A 265 -19.36 10.20 21.33
C MET A 265 -19.17 11.66 21.78
N GLY A 266 -17.91 12.09 21.94
CA GLY A 266 -17.58 13.43 22.46
C GLY A 266 -18.01 13.67 23.90
N THR A 267 -18.44 12.63 24.62
CA THR A 267 -18.88 12.70 26.02
C THR A 267 -17.73 12.41 26.97
N SER A 268 -17.69 13.11 28.09
CA SER A 268 -16.80 12.74 29.21
C SER A 268 -17.29 11.44 29.85
N VAL A 269 -16.35 10.65 30.36
CA VAL A 269 -16.60 9.38 31.05
C VAL A 269 -15.80 9.45 32.35
N GLU A 270 -16.45 9.23 33.48
CA GLU A 270 -15.82 9.32 34.80
C GLU A 270 -15.47 7.94 35.36
N ASP A 271 -16.26 6.91 35.04
CA ASP A 271 -16.09 5.55 35.56
C ASP A 271 -16.44 4.43 34.56
N GLU A 272 -16.44 3.18 35.04
CA GLU A 272 -16.72 1.97 34.25
C GLU A 272 -18.16 1.91 33.76
N THR A 273 -19.12 2.37 34.56
CA THR A 273 -20.54 2.34 34.20
C THR A 273 -20.82 3.32 33.06
N ASP A 274 -20.25 4.53 33.14
CA ASP A 274 -20.30 5.51 32.04
C ASP A 274 -19.71 4.94 30.74
N TYR A 275 -18.62 4.16 30.83
CA TYR A 275 -17.95 3.58 29.68
C TYR A 275 -18.76 2.41 29.08
N ASP A 276 -19.38 1.59 29.91
CA ASP A 276 -20.27 0.51 29.48
C ASP A 276 -21.52 1.06 28.78
N ASP A 277 -22.13 2.10 29.32
CA ASP A 277 -23.24 2.82 28.68
C ASP A 277 -22.82 3.40 27.33
N MET A 278 -21.64 4.00 27.26
CA MET A 278 -21.07 4.50 26.01
C MET A 278 -20.84 3.36 24.98
N THR A 279 -20.41 2.19 25.44
CA THR A 279 -20.21 1.00 24.61
C THR A 279 -21.54 0.49 24.05
N GLN A 280 -22.57 0.38 24.88
CA GLN A 280 -23.90 -0.04 24.45
C GLN A 280 -24.49 0.95 23.44
N HIS A 281 -24.36 2.26 23.68
CA HIS A 281 -24.81 3.27 22.74
C HIS A 281 -24.11 3.18 21.38
N ALA A 282 -22.78 3.00 21.37
CA ALA A 282 -22.03 2.83 20.13
C ALA A 282 -22.46 1.57 19.36
N GLN A 283 -22.72 0.46 20.06
CA GLN A 283 -23.23 -0.77 19.46
C GLN A 283 -24.61 -0.57 18.84
N ILE A 284 -25.55 0.08 19.55
CA ILE A 284 -26.90 0.38 19.04
C ILE A 284 -26.81 1.28 17.80
N ALA A 285 -26.03 2.36 17.87
CA ALA A 285 -25.87 3.30 16.76
C ALA A 285 -25.25 2.62 15.52
N MET A 286 -24.24 1.78 15.70
CA MET A 286 -23.64 1.03 14.58
C MET A 286 -24.55 -0.08 14.07
N HIS A 287 -25.37 -0.72 14.91
CA HIS A 287 -26.37 -1.68 14.45
C HIS A 287 -27.44 -1.00 13.57
N ASP A 288 -27.86 0.21 13.93
CA ASP A 288 -28.75 1.00 13.08
C ASP A 288 -28.06 1.44 11.78
N PHE A 289 -26.79 1.83 11.84
CA PHE A 289 -26.01 2.14 10.64
C PHE A 289 -25.84 0.93 9.69
N SER A 290 -25.73 -0.29 10.23
CA SER A 290 -25.73 -1.51 9.41
C SER A 290 -26.97 -1.62 8.51
N LYS A 291 -28.13 -1.08 8.93
CA LYS A 291 -29.35 -1.09 8.11
C LYS A 291 -29.23 -0.15 6.90
N ASP A 292 -28.52 0.97 7.05
CA ASP A 292 -28.24 1.87 5.94
C ASP A 292 -27.22 1.27 4.97
N LEU A 293 -26.18 0.61 5.51
CA LEU A 293 -25.20 -0.12 4.71
C LEU A 293 -25.81 -1.35 4.00
N ALA A 294 -26.83 -1.99 4.58
CA ALA A 294 -27.54 -3.12 3.96
C ALA A 294 -28.22 -2.74 2.62
N LYS A 295 -28.45 -1.45 2.37
CA LYS A 295 -28.96 -0.96 1.07
C LYS A 295 -27.89 -1.08 -0.03
N LEU A 296 -26.60 -1.02 0.33
CA LEU A 296 -25.49 -1.19 -0.60
C LEU A 296 -25.30 -2.65 -1.01
N SER A 297 -25.87 -3.60 -0.27
CA SER A 297 -25.63 -5.03 -0.43
C SER A 297 -26.81 -5.81 -1.02
N SER A 298 -27.88 -5.14 -1.44
CA SER A 298 -29.15 -5.81 -1.73
C SER A 298 -29.01 -6.90 -2.82
N GLY A 299 -29.04 -8.16 -2.37
CA GLY A 299 -29.03 -9.36 -3.22
C GLY A 299 -27.66 -9.89 -3.61
N SER A 300 -26.54 -9.31 -3.17
CA SER A 300 -25.18 -9.80 -3.50
C SER A 300 -24.71 -10.90 -2.53
N ILE A 301 -24.10 -11.95 -3.06
CA ILE A 301 -23.57 -13.06 -2.25
C ILE A 301 -22.28 -12.65 -1.53
N ILE A 302 -21.45 -11.84 -2.18
CA ILE A 302 -20.16 -11.44 -1.60
C ILE A 302 -20.33 -10.43 -0.47
N SER A 303 -21.39 -9.62 -0.51
CA SER A 303 -21.62 -8.57 0.49
C SER A 303 -21.83 -9.10 1.91
N THR A 304 -22.42 -10.28 2.09
CA THR A 304 -22.59 -10.87 3.44
C THR A 304 -21.27 -11.24 4.10
N SER A 305 -20.18 -11.32 3.35
CA SER A 305 -18.83 -11.62 3.84
C SER A 305 -17.94 -10.39 4.02
N ILE A 306 -18.42 -9.19 3.64
CA ILE A 306 -17.64 -7.95 3.69
C ILE A 306 -17.79 -7.30 5.06
N GLU A 307 -16.69 -7.24 5.82
CA GLU A 307 -16.66 -6.75 7.20
C GLU A 307 -17.16 -5.31 7.36
N VAL A 308 -16.98 -4.43 6.34
CA VAL A 308 -17.43 -3.04 6.42
C VAL A 308 -18.94 -2.92 6.59
N LEU A 309 -19.72 -3.93 6.16
CA LEU A 309 -21.17 -3.94 6.27
C LEU A 309 -21.68 -4.38 7.65
N ASN A 310 -20.78 -4.76 8.56
CA ASN A 310 -21.12 -5.13 9.93
C ASN A 310 -20.35 -4.27 10.96
N PRO A 311 -20.57 -2.94 10.98
CA PRO A 311 -19.84 -2.02 11.84
C PRO A 311 -19.97 -2.32 13.34
N ALA A 312 -21.13 -2.84 13.79
CA ALA A 312 -21.38 -3.15 15.19
C ALA A 312 -20.45 -4.25 15.75
N ALA A 313 -19.92 -5.14 14.89
CA ALA A 313 -19.07 -6.25 15.32
C ALA A 313 -17.65 -5.81 15.74
N THR A 314 -17.21 -4.61 15.34
CA THR A 314 -15.83 -4.13 15.54
C THR A 314 -15.77 -2.71 16.10
N VAL A 315 -16.91 -2.15 16.54
CA VAL A 315 -16.97 -0.77 17.04
C VAL A 315 -16.28 -0.62 18.40
N ILE A 316 -15.47 0.43 18.51
CA ILE A 316 -14.88 0.91 19.75
C ILE A 316 -15.44 2.32 20.04
N PRO A 317 -16.08 2.54 21.20
CA PRO A 317 -16.54 3.88 21.55
C PRO A 317 -15.37 4.79 21.93
N MET A 318 -15.43 6.05 21.54
CA MET A 318 -14.43 7.06 21.84
C MET A 318 -15.08 8.24 22.58
N GLY A 319 -14.73 8.40 23.85
CA GLY A 319 -15.14 9.54 24.67
C GLY A 319 -14.22 10.76 24.48
N SER A 320 -14.45 11.77 25.31
CA SER A 320 -13.61 12.97 25.38
C SER A 320 -12.27 12.66 26.05
N PHE A 321 -11.17 13.02 25.38
CA PHE A 321 -9.81 12.90 25.91
C PHE A 321 -9.31 14.21 26.48
N HIS A 322 -8.46 14.14 27.50
CA HIS A 322 -7.88 15.32 28.12
C HIS A 322 -6.49 15.61 27.53
N ASP A 323 -6.16 16.89 27.31
CA ASP A 323 -4.93 17.28 26.59
C ASP A 323 -3.63 17.14 27.40
N ARG A 324 -3.69 16.80 28.69
CA ARG A 324 -2.53 16.82 29.61
C ARG A 324 -2.35 15.53 30.40
N ARG A 325 -3.41 14.76 30.60
CA ARG A 325 -3.42 13.53 31.39
C ARG A 325 -4.32 12.50 30.73
N VAL A 326 -3.95 11.23 30.85
CA VAL A 326 -4.81 10.13 30.44
C VAL A 326 -5.99 10.07 31.41
N ASN A 327 -7.21 10.24 30.91
CA ASN A 327 -8.44 10.07 31.68
C ASN A 327 -8.98 8.64 31.51
N TYR A 328 -10.04 8.30 32.25
CA TYR A 328 -10.61 6.95 32.25
C TYR A 328 -11.05 6.50 30.85
N ALA A 329 -11.78 7.36 30.12
CA ALA A 329 -12.16 7.11 28.73
C ALA A 329 -10.96 6.80 27.82
N GLU A 330 -9.88 7.58 27.93
CA GLU A 330 -8.68 7.37 27.12
C GLU A 330 -7.96 6.05 27.46
N GLN A 331 -7.91 5.68 28.74
CA GLN A 331 -7.34 4.42 29.18
C GLN A 331 -8.09 3.23 28.57
N LYS A 332 -9.41 3.15 28.78
CA LYS A 332 -10.24 2.06 28.27
C LYS A 332 -10.26 1.99 26.74
N PHE A 333 -10.29 3.15 26.07
CA PHE A 333 -10.17 3.22 24.62
C PHE A 333 -8.85 2.62 24.13
N ASN A 334 -7.72 2.95 24.75
CA ASN A 334 -6.40 2.43 24.36
C ASN A 334 -6.29 0.91 24.60
N GLU A 335 -6.85 0.41 25.70
CA GLU A 335 -6.91 -1.03 26.01
C GLU A 335 -7.70 -1.79 24.92
N GLN A 336 -8.91 -1.32 24.60
CA GLN A 336 -9.74 -1.94 23.56
C GLN A 336 -9.12 -1.81 22.16
N LEU A 337 -8.54 -0.65 21.83
CA LEU A 337 -7.86 -0.44 20.54
C LEU A 337 -6.70 -1.42 20.37
N SER A 338 -5.89 -1.63 21.41
CA SER A 338 -4.78 -2.59 21.39
C SER A 338 -5.26 -4.02 21.15
N VAL A 339 -6.25 -4.47 21.93
CA VAL A 339 -6.79 -5.84 21.83
C VAL A 339 -7.40 -6.09 20.46
N THR A 340 -8.25 -5.18 19.97
CA THR A 340 -8.93 -5.32 18.68
C THR A 340 -7.93 -5.29 17.53
N LEU A 341 -6.95 -4.38 17.53
CA LEU A 341 -5.95 -4.33 16.44
C LEU A 341 -5.06 -5.57 16.41
N LYS A 342 -4.63 -6.10 17.57
CA LYS A 342 -3.87 -7.37 17.61
C LYS A 342 -4.68 -8.52 17.00
N LYS A 343 -5.96 -8.61 17.37
CA LYS A 343 -6.87 -9.60 16.82
C LYS A 343 -6.96 -9.45 15.30
N VAL A 344 -7.30 -8.25 14.84
CA VAL A 344 -7.58 -7.98 13.42
C VAL A 344 -6.33 -8.12 12.53
N LEU A 345 -5.14 -7.71 13.00
CA LEU A 345 -3.90 -7.74 12.21
C LEU A 345 -3.26 -9.13 12.11
N HIS A 346 -3.44 -9.97 13.12
CA HIS A 346 -2.71 -11.25 13.25
C HIS A 346 -3.59 -12.49 13.13
N GLU A 347 -4.91 -12.37 13.22
CA GLU A 347 -5.80 -13.48 12.89
C GLU A 347 -5.71 -13.78 11.39
N ASN A 348 -5.29 -15.00 11.04
CA ASN A 348 -5.25 -15.45 9.66
C ASN A 348 -6.70 -15.63 9.14
N PRO A 349 -7.19 -14.78 8.22
CA PRO A 349 -8.58 -14.83 7.78
C PRO A 349 -8.89 -16.03 6.86
N HIS A 350 -7.87 -16.80 6.47
CA HIS A 350 -8.02 -17.95 5.59
C HIS A 350 -8.24 -19.25 6.35
N THR A 351 -7.72 -19.41 7.56
CA THR A 351 -7.73 -20.69 8.27
C THR A 351 -9.16 -21.20 8.49
N LEU A 352 -10.10 -20.31 8.79
CA LEU A 352 -11.50 -20.70 8.97
C LEU A 352 -12.19 -21.01 7.64
N ALA A 353 -12.08 -20.12 6.64
CA ALA A 353 -12.73 -20.33 5.35
C ALA A 353 -12.17 -21.55 4.58
N GLU A 354 -10.86 -21.80 4.65
CA GLU A 354 -10.24 -23.00 4.09
C GLU A 354 -10.70 -24.26 4.82
N LYS A 355 -10.85 -24.20 6.14
CA LYS A 355 -11.42 -25.30 6.92
C LYS A 355 -12.85 -25.60 6.46
N ASP A 356 -13.70 -24.59 6.32
CA ASP A 356 -15.09 -24.76 5.87
C ASP A 356 -15.14 -25.38 4.45
N ILE A 357 -14.28 -24.93 3.53
CA ILE A 357 -14.19 -25.51 2.18
C ILE A 357 -13.67 -26.95 2.22
N ALA A 358 -12.68 -27.25 3.06
CA ALA A 358 -12.16 -28.62 3.22
C ALA A 358 -13.23 -29.56 3.79
N GLU A 359 -14.05 -29.10 4.75
CA GLU A 359 -15.17 -29.86 5.28
C GLU A 359 -16.20 -30.15 4.20
N VAL A 360 -16.54 -29.16 3.36
CA VAL A 360 -17.45 -29.34 2.22
C VAL A 360 -16.90 -30.32 1.19
N LEU A 361 -15.62 -30.22 0.83
CA LEU A 361 -14.97 -31.11 -0.16
C LEU A 361 -14.90 -32.58 0.30
N ASN A 362 -14.88 -32.82 1.60
CA ASN A 362 -14.78 -34.15 2.20
C ASN A 362 -16.12 -34.70 2.72
N ASN A 363 -17.21 -33.95 2.58
CA ASN A 363 -18.53 -34.39 3.01
C ASN A 363 -19.12 -35.41 2.01
N PRO A 364 -19.41 -36.65 2.43
CA PRO A 364 -19.93 -37.70 1.54
C PRO A 364 -21.35 -37.43 1.00
N GLU A 365 -22.07 -36.45 1.54
CA GLU A 365 -23.41 -36.07 1.07
C GLU A 365 -23.39 -35.34 -0.28
N TYR A 366 -22.24 -34.79 -0.69
CA TYR A 366 -22.10 -33.97 -1.90
C TYR A 366 -21.06 -34.56 -2.86
N SER A 367 -21.29 -34.38 -4.16
CA SER A 367 -20.31 -34.79 -5.17
C SER A 367 -19.09 -33.88 -5.10
N GLN A 368 -17.94 -34.46 -4.76
CA GLN A 368 -16.66 -33.73 -4.75
C GLN A 368 -16.32 -33.15 -6.13
N GLU A 369 -16.65 -33.87 -7.21
CA GLU A 369 -16.41 -33.42 -8.59
C GLU A 369 -17.24 -32.16 -8.93
N GLU A 370 -18.51 -32.13 -8.52
CA GLU A 370 -19.40 -30.98 -8.75
C GLU A 370 -18.93 -29.75 -7.96
N ILE A 371 -18.45 -29.94 -6.72
CA ILE A 371 -17.87 -28.84 -5.92
C ILE A 371 -16.61 -28.30 -6.61
N ILE A 372 -15.71 -29.17 -7.07
CA ILE A 372 -14.49 -28.76 -7.77
C ILE A 372 -14.82 -28.00 -9.05
N GLU A 373 -15.78 -28.48 -9.83
CA GLU A 373 -16.21 -27.82 -11.07
C GLU A 373 -16.87 -26.46 -10.79
N PHE A 374 -17.65 -26.36 -9.71
CA PHE A 374 -18.23 -25.09 -9.27
C PHE A 374 -17.16 -24.10 -8.80
N ILE A 375 -16.12 -24.57 -8.08
CA ILE A 375 -14.95 -23.74 -7.72
C ILE A 375 -14.25 -23.25 -8.99
N LYS A 376 -13.95 -24.12 -9.96
CA LYS A 376 -13.30 -23.75 -11.23
C LYS A 376 -14.13 -22.74 -12.02
N THR A 377 -15.45 -22.96 -12.11
CA THR A 377 -16.39 -22.03 -12.75
C THR A 377 -16.38 -20.67 -12.05
N THR A 378 -16.43 -20.66 -10.73
CA THR A 378 -16.39 -19.45 -9.91
C THR A 378 -15.08 -18.68 -10.12
N LEU A 379 -13.93 -19.36 -10.10
CA LEU A 379 -12.63 -18.74 -10.38
C LEU A 379 -12.52 -18.17 -11.81
N SER A 380 -13.20 -18.79 -12.77
CA SER A 380 -13.25 -18.36 -14.17
C SER A 380 -14.19 -17.17 -14.40
N THR A 381 -14.92 -16.69 -13.39
CA THR A 381 -15.76 -15.48 -13.49
C THR A 381 -14.95 -14.25 -13.94
N TYR A 382 -13.68 -14.18 -13.56
CA TYR A 382 -12.73 -13.21 -14.07
C TYR A 382 -11.97 -13.79 -15.28
N ASN A 383 -12.49 -13.51 -16.47
CA ASN A 383 -11.84 -13.88 -17.73
C ASN A 383 -10.67 -12.93 -18.02
N VAL A 384 -9.54 -13.49 -18.39
CA VAL A 384 -8.38 -12.73 -18.91
C VAL A 384 -8.43 -12.76 -20.43
N ALA A 385 -7.98 -11.69 -21.08
CA ALA A 385 -7.88 -11.65 -22.54
C ALA A 385 -7.08 -12.85 -23.09
N THR A 386 -7.31 -13.22 -24.35
CA THR A 386 -6.59 -14.32 -24.98
C THR A 386 -5.19 -13.85 -25.44
N PRO A 387 -4.12 -14.61 -25.16
CA PRO A 387 -2.79 -14.31 -25.68
C PRO A 387 -2.74 -14.33 -27.21
N VAL A 388 -1.99 -13.40 -27.80
CA VAL A 388 -1.71 -13.38 -29.24
C VAL A 388 -0.44 -14.18 -29.58
N GLU A 389 -0.35 -14.75 -30.78
CA GLU A 389 0.82 -15.55 -31.19
C GLU A 389 2.08 -14.71 -31.41
N GLU A 390 1.91 -13.51 -31.96
CA GLU A 390 2.99 -12.53 -32.13
C GLU A 390 3.37 -11.89 -30.79
N HIS A 391 4.67 -11.64 -30.58
CA HIS A 391 5.13 -10.92 -29.40
C HIS A 391 4.45 -9.55 -29.32
N SER A 392 3.94 -9.18 -28.15
CA SER A 392 3.49 -7.82 -27.90
C SER A 392 4.67 -6.87 -28.17
N THR A 393 4.58 -6.08 -29.24
CA THR A 393 5.61 -5.10 -29.64
C THR A 393 5.88 -4.06 -28.54
N PHE A 394 4.98 -3.98 -27.56
CA PHE A 394 5.12 -3.09 -26.42
C PHE A 394 6.10 -3.56 -25.37
N VAL A 395 6.41 -4.87 -25.26
CA VAL A 395 7.50 -5.32 -24.37
C VAL A 395 8.83 -4.73 -24.84
N GLU A 396 9.12 -4.85 -26.14
CA GLU A 396 10.34 -4.27 -26.73
C GLU A 396 10.35 -2.75 -26.61
N THR A 397 9.21 -2.11 -26.89
CA THR A 397 9.06 -0.66 -26.75
C THR A 397 9.29 -0.19 -25.31
N PHE A 398 8.80 -0.94 -24.32
CA PHE A 398 9.03 -0.67 -22.91
C PHE A 398 10.53 -0.77 -22.58
N LEU A 399 11.18 -1.88 -22.94
CA LEU A 399 12.61 -2.08 -22.67
C LEU A 399 13.50 -1.01 -23.33
N LEU A 400 13.11 -0.47 -24.48
CA LEU A 400 13.81 0.65 -25.15
C LEU A 400 13.76 1.97 -24.37
N GLN A 401 12.84 2.13 -23.42
CA GLN A 401 12.74 3.34 -22.59
C GLN A 401 13.87 3.46 -21.55
N ARG A 402 14.76 2.46 -21.46
CA ARG A 402 15.93 2.44 -20.55
C ARG A 402 15.54 2.76 -19.12
N HIS A 403 14.75 1.86 -18.55
CA HIS A 403 14.26 1.94 -17.19
C HIS A 403 15.40 1.87 -16.18
N ASP A 404 15.29 2.68 -15.14
CA ASP A 404 16.12 2.56 -13.96
C ASP A 404 15.30 1.91 -12.85
N ARG A 405 15.80 0.80 -12.31
CA ARG A 405 15.10 0.04 -11.26
C ARG A 405 14.93 0.83 -9.96
N VAL A 406 15.70 1.91 -9.80
CA VAL A 406 15.56 2.85 -8.69
C VAL A 406 14.41 3.80 -9.02
N LYS A 407 13.28 3.63 -8.32
CA LYS A 407 12.01 4.36 -8.54
C LYS A 407 12.11 5.89 -8.69
N PHE A 408 13.08 6.57 -8.08
CA PHE A 408 13.22 8.03 -8.25
C PHE A 408 13.77 8.42 -9.62
N ASN A 409 14.52 7.53 -10.25
CA ASN A 409 15.04 7.74 -11.59
C ASN A 409 13.96 7.49 -12.67
N ASP A 410 12.86 6.79 -12.33
CA ASP A 410 11.67 6.64 -13.18
C ASP A 410 10.52 7.61 -12.83
N ASN A 411 10.78 8.58 -11.94
CA ASN A 411 9.79 9.53 -11.40
C ASN A 411 8.54 8.83 -10.81
N LEU A 412 8.73 7.66 -10.18
CA LEU A 412 7.65 6.85 -9.57
C LEU A 412 6.60 6.34 -10.57
N ARG A 413 6.87 6.43 -11.87
CA ARG A 413 5.90 6.10 -12.92
C ARG A 413 5.42 4.65 -12.82
N THR A 414 6.34 3.69 -12.71
CA THR A 414 5.97 2.27 -12.67
C THR A 414 5.15 1.94 -11.42
N LEU A 415 5.55 2.49 -10.27
CA LEU A 415 4.84 2.35 -9.01
C LEU A 415 3.40 2.86 -9.11
N ARG A 416 3.21 4.06 -9.66
CA ARG A 416 1.89 4.66 -9.87
C ARG A 416 1.02 3.79 -10.76
N LEU A 417 1.55 3.30 -11.89
CA LEU A 417 0.81 2.42 -12.80
C LEU A 417 0.37 1.11 -12.12
N VAL A 418 1.22 0.49 -11.31
CA VAL A 418 0.86 -0.71 -10.53
C VAL A 418 -0.31 -0.42 -9.58
N ARG A 419 -0.30 0.71 -8.88
CA ARG A 419 -1.36 1.12 -7.94
C ARG A 419 -2.68 1.43 -8.64
N GLU A 420 -2.64 2.18 -9.74
CA GLU A 420 -3.82 2.48 -10.56
C GLU A 420 -4.45 1.18 -11.08
N ASN A 421 -3.63 0.31 -11.68
CA ASN A 421 -4.07 -0.99 -12.19
C ASN A 421 -4.63 -1.90 -11.08
N ARG A 422 -4.12 -1.81 -9.85
CA ARG A 422 -4.66 -2.56 -8.69
C ARG A 422 -6.08 -2.14 -8.37
N VAL A 423 -6.38 -0.85 -8.36
CA VAL A 423 -7.74 -0.37 -8.11
C VAL A 423 -8.67 -0.82 -9.24
N GLU A 424 -8.21 -0.76 -10.50
CA GLU A 424 -8.99 -1.21 -11.66
C GLU A 424 -9.35 -2.69 -11.58
N ILE A 425 -8.38 -3.58 -11.35
CA ILE A 425 -8.66 -5.02 -11.26
C ILE A 425 -9.54 -5.38 -10.04
N LEU A 426 -9.39 -4.69 -8.91
CA LEU A 426 -10.26 -4.90 -7.74
C LEU A 426 -11.70 -4.49 -8.04
N LYS A 427 -11.89 -3.38 -8.75
CA LYS A 427 -13.21 -2.93 -9.21
C LYS A 427 -13.84 -3.91 -10.18
N GLU A 428 -13.11 -4.36 -11.19
CA GLU A 428 -13.61 -5.35 -12.14
C GLU A 428 -13.95 -6.69 -11.46
N LEU A 429 -13.14 -7.12 -10.50
CA LEU A 429 -13.40 -8.33 -9.73
C LEU A 429 -14.68 -8.19 -8.89
N PHE A 430 -14.88 -7.05 -8.22
CA PHE A 430 -16.11 -6.75 -7.51
C PHE A 430 -17.32 -6.80 -8.44
N ASP A 431 -17.29 -6.02 -9.54
CA ASP A 431 -18.41 -5.90 -10.48
C ASP A 431 -18.84 -7.27 -11.04
N LYS A 432 -17.86 -8.16 -11.32
CA LYS A 432 -18.12 -9.52 -11.82
C LYS A 432 -18.68 -10.47 -10.76
N PHE A 433 -18.24 -10.37 -9.51
CA PHE A 433 -18.70 -11.25 -8.43
C PHE A 433 -20.02 -10.79 -7.80
N ASP A 434 -20.29 -9.47 -7.80
CA ASP A 434 -21.48 -8.88 -7.19
C ASP A 434 -22.79 -9.33 -7.86
N VAL A 435 -22.71 -9.60 -9.16
CA VAL A 435 -23.83 -10.09 -9.97
C VAL A 435 -24.07 -11.60 -9.84
N LEU A 436 -23.14 -12.36 -9.25
CA LEU A 436 -23.31 -13.81 -9.09
C LEU A 436 -24.49 -14.13 -8.18
N LYS A 437 -25.29 -15.10 -8.60
CA LYS A 437 -26.43 -15.65 -7.86
C LYS A 437 -26.28 -17.16 -7.72
N VAL A 438 -26.99 -17.71 -6.74
CA VAL A 438 -27.13 -19.15 -6.56
C VAL A 438 -27.86 -19.71 -7.77
N ASN A 439 -27.38 -20.82 -8.31
CA ASN A 439 -28.03 -21.54 -9.39
C ASN A 439 -28.86 -22.68 -8.78
N GLU A 440 -30.19 -22.54 -8.81
CA GLU A 440 -31.13 -23.53 -8.28
C GLU A 440 -31.12 -24.86 -9.05
N ASN A 441 -30.58 -24.87 -10.28
CA ASN A 441 -30.48 -26.08 -11.10
C ASN A 441 -29.21 -26.89 -10.81
N LEU A 442 -28.28 -26.38 -10.02
CA LEU A 442 -27.10 -27.16 -9.62
C LEU A 442 -27.48 -28.11 -8.47
N PRO A 443 -26.96 -29.35 -8.48
CA PRO A 443 -27.12 -30.32 -7.37
C PRO A 443 -26.30 -29.94 -6.11
N LEU A 444 -25.92 -28.67 -5.97
CA LEU A 444 -25.19 -28.14 -4.83
C LEU A 444 -26.11 -27.25 -3.99
N PRO A 445 -26.20 -27.46 -2.66
CA PRO A 445 -26.99 -26.60 -1.79
C PRO A 445 -26.59 -25.12 -1.90
N LYS A 446 -27.58 -24.25 -1.76
CA LYS A 446 -27.41 -22.78 -1.75
C LYS A 446 -26.26 -22.32 -0.85
N MET A 447 -26.20 -22.84 0.38
CA MET A 447 -25.18 -22.47 1.36
C MET A 447 -23.75 -22.79 0.90
N ILE A 448 -23.56 -23.92 0.21
CA ILE A 448 -22.25 -24.31 -0.35
C ILE A 448 -21.87 -23.38 -1.52
N GLN A 449 -22.84 -23.06 -2.38
CA GLN A 449 -22.60 -22.13 -3.49
C GLN A 449 -22.17 -20.76 -2.97
N GLU A 450 -22.87 -20.22 -1.97
CA GLU A 450 -22.54 -18.94 -1.33
C GLU A 450 -21.14 -18.96 -0.69
N LEU A 451 -20.82 -20.03 0.05
CA LEU A 451 -19.52 -20.23 0.68
C LEU A 451 -18.38 -20.22 -0.35
N VAL A 452 -18.52 -20.97 -1.45
CA VAL A 452 -17.50 -21.05 -2.51
C VAL A 452 -17.30 -19.70 -3.20
N ILE A 453 -18.38 -18.99 -3.52
CA ILE A 453 -18.32 -17.65 -4.14
C ILE A 453 -17.57 -16.67 -3.25
N GLN A 454 -17.94 -16.59 -1.97
CA GLN A 454 -17.29 -15.72 -0.98
C GLN A 454 -15.81 -16.08 -0.79
N TYR A 455 -15.50 -17.37 -0.69
CA TYR A 455 -14.14 -17.85 -0.53
C TYR A 455 -13.24 -17.47 -1.72
N CYS A 456 -13.71 -17.75 -2.95
CA CYS A 456 -12.97 -17.41 -4.16
C CYS A 456 -12.76 -15.89 -4.27
N TYR A 457 -13.83 -15.11 -4.10
CA TYR A 457 -13.75 -13.65 -4.14
C TYR A 457 -12.71 -13.09 -3.16
N LYS A 458 -12.76 -13.54 -1.91
CA LYS A 458 -11.84 -13.10 -0.85
C LYS A 458 -10.39 -13.49 -1.16
N LYS A 459 -10.15 -14.71 -1.66
CA LYS A 459 -8.82 -15.19 -2.03
C LYS A 459 -8.22 -14.40 -3.18
N LEU A 460 -8.99 -14.15 -4.24
CA LEU A 460 -8.55 -13.36 -5.39
C LEU A 460 -8.25 -11.91 -5.02
N THR A 461 -9.13 -11.29 -4.23
CA THR A 461 -8.95 -9.92 -3.74
C THR A 461 -7.69 -9.76 -2.89
N LEU A 462 -7.44 -10.71 -1.98
CA LEU A 462 -6.23 -10.68 -1.14
C LEU A 462 -4.96 -10.93 -1.94
N ALA A 463 -4.98 -11.80 -2.95
CA ALA A 463 -3.84 -12.05 -3.81
C ALA A 463 -3.44 -10.80 -4.61
N VAL A 464 -4.41 -10.08 -5.18
CA VAL A 464 -4.19 -8.80 -5.89
C VAL A 464 -3.57 -7.72 -4.99
N LYS A 465 -3.88 -7.74 -3.69
CA LYS A 465 -3.35 -6.81 -2.68
C LYS A 465 -1.99 -7.23 -2.11
N PHE A 466 -1.49 -8.41 -2.44
CA PHE A 466 -0.24 -8.96 -1.94
C PHE A 466 0.84 -8.83 -3.01
N ASP A 467 1.66 -7.78 -2.93
CA ASP A 467 2.77 -7.59 -3.83
C ASP A 467 3.86 -8.62 -3.56
N CYS A 468 4.43 -9.21 -4.61
CA CYS A 468 5.52 -10.15 -4.44
C CYS A 468 6.46 -10.15 -5.64
N GLY A 469 7.72 -10.50 -5.40
CA GLY A 469 8.72 -10.71 -6.42
C GLY A 469 9.95 -11.40 -5.85
N ILE A 470 10.84 -11.83 -6.74
CA ILE A 470 11.94 -12.74 -6.37
C ILE A 470 13.15 -11.98 -5.82
N SER A 471 13.32 -10.73 -6.21
CA SER A 471 14.43 -9.92 -5.74
C SER A 471 14.08 -9.11 -4.51
N ARG A 472 15.13 -8.70 -3.81
CA ARG A 472 15.10 -7.69 -2.75
C ARG A 472 16.12 -6.62 -3.04
N GLY A 473 15.76 -5.38 -2.71
CA GLY A 473 16.67 -4.26 -2.66
C GLY A 473 17.14 -4.04 -1.22
N GLU A 474 18.45 -4.17 -0.98
CA GLU A 474 19.06 -3.79 0.31
C GLU A 474 19.61 -2.35 0.28
N HIS A 475 19.31 -1.59 -0.78
CA HIS A 475 19.80 -0.23 -0.92
C HIS A 475 18.82 0.79 -0.34
N PRO A 476 19.29 1.78 0.43
CA PRO A 476 18.43 2.84 0.97
C PRO A 476 17.76 3.76 -0.07
N PHE A 477 18.01 3.59 -1.37
CA PHE A 477 17.38 4.39 -2.42
C PHE A 477 16.37 3.57 -3.25
N GLU A 478 16.24 2.26 -3.00
CA GLU A 478 15.30 1.36 -3.68
C GLU A 478 14.04 1.14 -2.86
N SER A 479 12.87 1.13 -3.51
CA SER A 479 11.62 0.73 -2.85
C SER A 479 11.85 -0.56 -2.05
N ASN A 480 11.33 -0.60 -0.83
CA ASN A 480 11.42 -1.76 0.04
C ASN A 480 10.01 -2.00 0.58
N PRO A 481 9.26 -2.95 0.00
CA PRO A 481 9.71 -3.85 -1.05
C PRO A 481 9.80 -3.17 -2.44
N PRO A 482 10.62 -3.70 -3.35
CA PRO A 482 10.95 -3.05 -4.61
C PRO A 482 9.89 -3.29 -5.69
N ILE A 483 8.66 -2.77 -5.53
CA ILE A 483 7.54 -3.02 -6.47
C ILE A 483 7.92 -2.73 -7.92
N THR A 484 8.58 -1.59 -8.17
CA THR A 484 9.08 -1.23 -9.51
C THR A 484 9.87 -2.38 -10.11
N MET A 485 10.81 -2.94 -9.34
CA MET A 485 11.62 -4.09 -9.75
C MET A 485 10.77 -5.35 -9.94
N TRP A 486 9.79 -5.60 -9.07
CA TRP A 486 8.91 -6.77 -9.18
C TRP A 486 7.95 -6.70 -10.38
N ALA A 487 7.58 -5.51 -10.81
CA ALA A 487 6.85 -5.27 -12.04
C ALA A 487 7.75 -5.47 -13.27
N GLU A 488 8.98 -4.95 -13.23
CA GLU A 488 9.99 -5.19 -14.27
C GLU A 488 10.34 -6.69 -14.41
N GLU A 489 10.51 -7.40 -13.29
CA GLU A 489 10.67 -8.85 -13.23
C GLU A 489 9.55 -9.59 -13.94
N ALA A 490 8.31 -9.14 -13.74
CA ALA A 490 7.14 -9.76 -14.33
C ALA A 490 7.15 -9.60 -15.86
N ILE A 491 7.56 -8.43 -16.36
CA ILE A 491 7.66 -8.14 -17.80
C ILE A 491 8.71 -9.02 -18.48
N ILE A 492 9.81 -9.36 -17.78
CA ILE A 492 10.89 -10.20 -18.32
C ILE A 492 10.94 -11.62 -17.71
N ALA A 493 9.82 -12.12 -17.18
CA ALA A 493 9.76 -13.38 -16.43
C ALA A 493 10.35 -14.57 -17.20
N GLU A 494 10.07 -14.67 -18.50
CA GLU A 494 10.57 -15.74 -19.37
C GLU A 494 12.10 -15.78 -19.43
N ASP A 495 12.75 -14.62 -19.53
CA ASP A 495 14.21 -14.51 -19.58
C ASP A 495 14.85 -14.88 -18.23
N LEU A 496 14.21 -14.47 -17.13
CA LEU A 496 14.66 -14.79 -15.78
C LEU A 496 14.60 -16.30 -15.51
N ILE A 497 13.50 -16.96 -15.92
CA ILE A 497 13.33 -18.40 -15.76
C ILE A 497 14.35 -19.15 -16.62
N LYS A 498 14.44 -18.86 -17.93
CA LYS A 498 15.35 -19.56 -18.86
C LYS A 498 16.82 -19.43 -18.48
N SER A 499 17.20 -18.33 -17.82
CA SER A 499 18.58 -18.06 -17.41
C SER A 499 18.90 -18.56 -15.99
N ASN A 500 18.00 -19.30 -15.35
CA ASN A 500 18.12 -19.72 -13.93
C ASN A 500 18.43 -18.54 -12.99
N ALA A 501 17.86 -17.36 -13.30
CA ALA A 501 18.09 -16.14 -12.54
C ALA A 501 17.23 -16.04 -11.26
N THR A 502 16.27 -16.95 -11.09
CA THR A 502 15.33 -17.00 -9.96
C THR A 502 15.96 -17.43 -8.63
N THR A 503 17.22 -17.91 -8.67
CA THR A 503 17.95 -18.40 -7.48
C THR A 503 19.35 -17.80 -7.33
N SER A 504 19.69 -16.80 -8.15
CA SER A 504 21.04 -16.24 -8.20
C SER A 504 21.02 -14.75 -8.47
N SER A 505 21.43 -13.95 -7.49
CA SER A 505 21.54 -12.49 -7.63
C SER A 505 22.42 -12.08 -8.81
N ASN A 506 23.50 -12.80 -9.08
CA ASN A 506 24.42 -12.48 -10.19
C ASN A 506 23.78 -12.76 -11.54
N ALA A 507 23.10 -13.90 -11.69
CA ALA A 507 22.40 -14.24 -12.92
C ALA A 507 21.24 -13.26 -13.14
N PHE A 508 20.47 -12.96 -12.10
CA PHE A 508 19.43 -11.94 -12.09
C PHE A 508 19.94 -10.59 -12.59
N CYS A 509 20.97 -10.03 -11.95
CA CYS A 509 21.55 -8.76 -12.35
C CYS A 509 22.08 -8.78 -13.79
N SER A 510 22.60 -9.92 -14.26
CA SER A 510 23.10 -10.06 -15.63
C SER A 510 21.96 -10.02 -16.65
N VAL A 511 20.86 -10.73 -16.39
CA VAL A 511 19.66 -10.71 -17.25
C VAL A 511 19.06 -9.32 -17.31
N MET A 512 18.86 -8.66 -16.16
CA MET A 512 18.32 -7.30 -16.12
C MET A 512 19.20 -6.32 -16.92
N LYS A 513 20.52 -6.35 -16.74
CA LYS A 513 21.45 -5.50 -17.51
C LYS A 513 21.39 -5.79 -19.01
N ALA A 514 21.31 -7.07 -19.40
CA ALA A 514 21.20 -7.47 -20.80
C ALA A 514 19.90 -6.96 -21.45
N LYS A 515 18.82 -6.80 -20.67
CA LYS A 515 17.54 -6.22 -21.10
C LYS A 515 17.50 -4.70 -21.09
N GLY A 516 18.62 -4.04 -20.75
CA GLY A 516 18.75 -2.58 -20.82
C GLY A 516 18.37 -1.83 -19.55
N TYR A 517 18.06 -2.52 -18.45
CA TYR A 517 17.81 -1.89 -17.16
C TYR A 517 19.10 -1.26 -16.59
N THR A 518 18.99 -0.06 -16.02
CA THR A 518 20.09 0.62 -15.33
C THR A 518 19.88 0.62 -13.82
N SER A 519 20.98 0.74 -13.09
CA SER A 519 20.96 0.92 -11.64
C SER A 519 22.34 1.32 -11.13
N SER A 520 22.38 2.23 -10.16
CA SER A 520 23.60 2.51 -9.38
C SER A 520 23.80 1.53 -8.21
N SER A 521 22.82 0.68 -7.91
CA SER A 521 22.77 -0.16 -6.72
C SER A 521 22.72 -1.66 -7.03
N TRP A 522 23.28 -2.10 -8.17
CA TRP A 522 23.32 -3.53 -8.54
C TRP A 522 23.91 -4.45 -7.46
N ASN A 523 24.87 -3.96 -6.69
CA ASN A 523 25.55 -4.73 -5.65
C ASN A 523 24.67 -5.01 -4.41
N TYR A 524 23.51 -4.37 -4.33
CA TYR A 524 22.54 -4.48 -3.23
C TYR A 524 21.33 -5.33 -3.59
N VAL A 525 21.28 -5.87 -4.81
CA VAL A 525 20.27 -6.85 -5.20
C VAL A 525 20.55 -8.18 -4.50
N ARG A 526 19.51 -8.75 -3.91
CA ARG A 526 19.52 -10.13 -3.43
C ARG A 526 18.38 -10.92 -4.05
N VAL A 527 18.70 -12.15 -4.45
CA VAL A 527 17.74 -13.19 -4.78
C VAL A 527 18.07 -14.40 -3.90
N PRO A 528 17.10 -15.04 -3.24
CA PRO A 528 17.35 -16.22 -2.42
C PRO A 528 17.97 -17.35 -3.22
N LYS A 529 18.90 -18.07 -2.60
CA LYS A 529 19.49 -19.28 -3.21
C LYS A 529 18.51 -20.46 -3.28
N ILE A 530 17.51 -20.47 -2.40
CA ILE A 530 16.49 -21.51 -2.33
C ILE A 530 15.17 -20.90 -2.83
N PRO A 531 14.62 -21.33 -3.97
CA PRO A 531 13.46 -20.70 -4.59
C PRO A 531 12.17 -20.91 -3.79
N TYR A 532 12.07 -21.98 -3.00
CA TYR A 532 10.85 -22.39 -2.30
C TYR A 532 11.02 -22.42 -0.78
N PHE A 533 11.59 -21.35 -0.21
CA PHE A 533 11.70 -21.20 1.24
C PHE A 533 10.75 -20.10 1.74
N GLY A 534 9.83 -20.46 2.64
CA GLY A 534 8.86 -19.52 3.23
C GLY A 534 8.01 -18.80 2.17
N GLU A 535 7.83 -17.50 2.34
CA GLU A 535 7.07 -16.62 1.43
C GLU A 535 7.61 -16.57 -0.02
N TYR A 536 8.88 -16.90 -0.25
CA TYR A 536 9.48 -16.87 -1.60
C TYR A 536 8.96 -17.96 -2.54
N GLN A 537 8.36 -19.02 -1.99
CA GLN A 537 7.65 -19.99 -2.79
C GLN A 537 6.53 -19.33 -3.62
N TYR A 538 5.85 -18.35 -3.04
CA TYR A 538 4.79 -17.60 -3.69
C TYR A 538 5.35 -16.66 -4.77
N CYS A 539 6.49 -16.00 -4.50
CA CYS A 539 7.16 -15.09 -5.45
C CYS A 539 7.61 -15.80 -6.73
N ASN A 540 8.27 -16.96 -6.61
CA ASN A 540 8.68 -17.74 -7.78
C ASN A 540 7.49 -18.24 -8.59
N LYS A 541 6.44 -18.67 -7.89
CA LYS A 541 5.21 -19.11 -8.53
C LYS A 541 4.55 -18.01 -9.36
N LYS A 542 4.67 -16.73 -8.97
CA LYS A 542 4.22 -15.60 -9.81
C LYS A 542 4.84 -15.64 -11.20
N LEU A 543 6.17 -15.84 -11.30
CA LEU A 543 6.87 -15.88 -12.58
C LEU A 543 6.46 -17.09 -13.43
N GLU A 544 6.29 -18.25 -12.79
CA GLU A 544 5.79 -19.46 -13.46
C GLU A 544 4.37 -19.27 -13.99
N VAL A 545 3.48 -18.61 -13.22
CA VAL A 545 2.13 -18.30 -13.66
C VAL A 545 2.14 -17.38 -14.90
N ILE A 546 3.02 -16.38 -14.93
CA ILE A 546 3.19 -15.48 -16.08
C ILE A 546 3.54 -16.27 -17.35
N GLU A 547 4.50 -17.19 -17.23
CA GLU A 547 4.95 -18.02 -18.35
C GLU A 547 3.88 -19.02 -18.78
N ALA A 548 3.32 -19.75 -17.83
CA ALA A 548 2.27 -20.76 -18.03
C ALA A 548 1.01 -20.20 -18.68
N CYS A 549 0.57 -19.00 -18.27
CA CYS A 549 -0.61 -18.31 -18.79
C CYS A 549 -0.28 -17.36 -19.94
N ARG A 550 1.00 -17.26 -20.35
CA ARG A 550 1.49 -16.38 -21.43
C ARG A 550 1.06 -14.92 -21.25
N LEU A 551 1.10 -14.41 -20.01
CA LEU A 551 0.55 -13.08 -19.68
C LEU A 551 1.26 -11.93 -20.41
N ASN A 552 2.57 -12.07 -20.68
CA ASN A 552 3.33 -11.08 -21.45
C ASN A 552 3.02 -11.09 -22.96
N LYS A 553 2.18 -12.04 -23.41
CA LYS A 553 1.65 -12.12 -24.79
C LYS A 553 0.21 -11.65 -24.88
N LEU A 554 -0.35 -11.11 -23.81
CA LEU A 554 -1.63 -10.42 -23.88
C LEU A 554 -1.48 -9.11 -24.66
N PRO A 555 -2.51 -8.69 -25.42
CA PRO A 555 -2.46 -7.44 -26.15
C PRO A 555 -2.30 -6.26 -25.18
N SER A 556 -1.38 -5.36 -25.49
CA SER A 556 -1.14 -4.12 -24.75
C SER A 556 -0.91 -2.98 -25.72
N LYS A 557 -1.46 -1.80 -25.43
CA LYS A 557 -1.34 -0.58 -26.27
C LYS A 557 -0.42 0.48 -25.67
N ASN A 558 0.01 0.29 -24.42
CA ASN A 558 0.82 1.23 -23.66
C ASN A 558 1.47 0.54 -22.45
N SER A 559 2.34 1.25 -21.72
CA SER A 559 3.01 0.72 -20.53
C SER A 559 2.04 0.36 -19.39
N LYS A 560 0.90 1.06 -19.28
CA LYS A 560 -0.09 0.77 -18.24
C LYS A 560 -0.72 -0.60 -18.46
N GLU A 561 -1.18 -0.89 -19.68
CA GLU A 561 -1.75 -2.19 -20.06
C GLU A 561 -0.72 -3.32 -19.99
N LEU A 562 0.55 -3.06 -20.35
CA LEU A 562 1.61 -4.04 -20.19
C LEU A 562 1.82 -4.41 -18.73
N ILE A 563 1.95 -3.42 -17.84
CA ILE A 563 2.10 -3.66 -16.39
C ILE A 563 0.85 -4.35 -15.83
N PHE A 564 -0.35 -3.97 -16.28
CA PHE A 564 -1.60 -4.59 -15.88
C PHE A 564 -1.56 -6.10 -16.18
N ASN A 565 -1.25 -6.46 -17.43
CA ASN A 565 -1.19 -7.85 -17.89
C ASN A 565 -0.07 -8.64 -17.21
N SER A 566 1.15 -8.09 -17.18
CA SER A 566 2.33 -8.79 -16.68
C SER A 566 2.34 -8.93 -15.15
N TYR A 567 1.92 -7.91 -14.42
CA TYR A 567 2.05 -7.85 -12.97
C TYR A 567 0.72 -8.02 -12.23
N ASN A 568 -0.27 -7.14 -12.47
CA ASN A 568 -1.52 -7.16 -11.69
C ASN A 568 -2.36 -8.42 -11.97
N VAL A 569 -2.51 -8.81 -13.23
CA VAL A 569 -3.19 -10.06 -13.61
C VAL A 569 -2.40 -11.29 -13.13
N ALA A 570 -1.06 -11.22 -13.05
CA ALA A 570 -0.26 -12.30 -12.49
C ALA A 570 -0.55 -12.53 -11.01
N LEU A 571 -0.76 -11.47 -10.22
CA LEU A 571 -1.17 -11.60 -8.82
C LEU A 571 -2.57 -12.23 -8.70
N LEU A 572 -3.51 -11.87 -9.57
CA LEU A 572 -4.83 -12.52 -9.64
C LEU A 572 -4.71 -14.01 -9.97
N LYS A 573 -3.96 -14.37 -11.03
CA LYS A 573 -3.73 -15.76 -11.44
C LYS A 573 -2.98 -16.56 -10.36
N LEU A 574 -2.12 -15.90 -9.58
CA LEU A 574 -1.47 -16.51 -8.43
C LEU A 574 -2.46 -16.76 -7.27
N GLY A 575 -3.49 -15.92 -7.12
CA GLY A 575 -4.66 -16.19 -6.29
C GLY A 575 -5.44 -17.43 -6.74
N GLN A 576 -5.72 -17.55 -8.05
CA GLN A 576 -6.34 -18.75 -8.63
C GLN A 576 -5.49 -20.00 -8.36
N TYR A 577 -4.17 -19.92 -8.57
CA TYR A 577 -3.24 -20.99 -8.24
C TYR A 577 -3.32 -21.39 -6.77
N SER A 578 -3.35 -20.42 -5.85
CA SER A 578 -3.46 -20.69 -4.42
C SER A 578 -4.73 -21.48 -4.09
N VAL A 579 -5.87 -21.13 -4.70
CA VAL A 579 -7.13 -21.87 -4.51
C VAL A 579 -7.04 -23.27 -5.09
N CYS A 580 -6.62 -23.43 -6.35
CA CYS A 580 -6.49 -24.75 -6.98
C CYS A 580 -5.53 -25.67 -6.20
N ASN A 581 -4.37 -25.15 -5.79
CA ASN A 581 -3.39 -25.89 -5.00
C ASN A 581 -3.93 -26.28 -3.62
N PHE A 582 -4.72 -25.42 -2.99
CA PHE A 582 -5.40 -25.77 -1.75
C PHE A 582 -6.40 -26.92 -1.97
N VAL A 583 -7.27 -26.82 -2.97
CA VAL A 583 -8.28 -27.84 -3.27
C VAL A 583 -7.65 -29.20 -3.59
N ILE A 584 -6.63 -29.23 -4.46
CA ILE A 584 -5.88 -30.45 -4.80
C ILE A 584 -5.29 -31.12 -3.56
N LYS A 585 -4.71 -30.33 -2.65
CA LYS A 585 -4.18 -30.84 -1.38
C LYS A 585 -5.29 -31.34 -0.46
N ALA A 586 -6.41 -30.62 -0.36
CA ALA A 586 -7.52 -30.97 0.52
C ALA A 586 -8.16 -32.32 0.15
N ILE A 587 -8.14 -32.67 -1.14
CA ILE A 587 -8.65 -33.95 -1.66
C ILE A 587 -7.56 -35.01 -1.85
N SER A 588 -6.31 -34.72 -1.45
CA SER A 588 -5.14 -35.61 -1.63
C SER A 588 -4.90 -36.06 -3.08
N SER A 589 -5.21 -35.21 -4.05
CA SER A 589 -4.95 -35.47 -5.47
C SER A 589 -3.47 -35.23 -5.83
N SER A 590 -2.97 -35.96 -6.82
CA SER A 590 -1.64 -35.77 -7.41
C SER A 590 -1.63 -34.79 -8.59
N ASP A 591 -2.76 -34.17 -8.92
CA ASP A 591 -2.89 -33.18 -9.98
C ASP A 591 -1.95 -31.98 -9.77
N ASP A 592 -1.51 -31.37 -10.88
CA ASP A 592 -0.77 -30.12 -10.84
C ASP A 592 -1.75 -28.92 -10.89
N ALA A 593 -1.73 -28.12 -9.83
CA ALA A 593 -2.50 -26.88 -9.74
C ALA A 593 -2.27 -25.93 -10.92
N MET A 594 -1.07 -25.92 -11.51
CA MET A 594 -0.78 -25.08 -12.66
C MET A 594 -1.60 -25.49 -13.89
N ASN A 595 -1.87 -26.78 -14.07
CA ASN A 595 -2.72 -27.25 -15.18
C ASN A 595 -4.16 -26.79 -15.01
N TRP A 596 -4.68 -26.80 -13.77
CA TRP A 596 -6.00 -26.26 -13.49
C TRP A 596 -6.07 -24.76 -13.78
N VAL A 597 -5.06 -23.98 -13.38
CA VAL A 597 -5.02 -22.53 -13.63
C VAL A 597 -5.01 -22.19 -15.13
N LYS A 598 -4.28 -22.97 -15.94
CA LYS A 598 -4.26 -22.82 -17.40
C LYS A 598 -5.62 -23.09 -18.06
N SER A 599 -6.46 -23.94 -17.45
CA SER A 599 -7.79 -24.25 -17.99
C SER A 599 -8.86 -23.22 -17.60
N LEU A 600 -8.59 -22.34 -16.64
CA LEU A 600 -9.51 -21.26 -16.25
C LEU A 600 -9.51 -20.19 -17.35
N LYS A 601 -10.62 -20.09 -18.08
CA LYS A 601 -10.81 -19.17 -19.22
C LYS A 601 -11.50 -17.88 -18.80
#